data_AF-A0A8W8L9Q8-F1
#
_entry.id   AF-A0A8W8L9Q8-F1
#
_cell.length_a   1.000
_cell.length_b   1.000
_cell.length_c   1.000
_cell.angle_alpha   90.00
_cell.angle_beta   90.00
_cell.angle_gamma   90.00
#
_symmetry.space_group_name_H-M   'P 1'
#
loop_
_entity.id
_entity.type
_entity.pdbx_description
1 polymer ?
#
loop_
_entity_poly.entity_id
_entity_poly.type
_entity_poly.pdbx_seq_one_letter_code
_entity_poly.pdbx_strand_id
1 'polypeptide(L)' 'RHTKKYLETYLPWAIRNGQNAKFLMAVYWEEHWEDDLETLRQELNIEPPPIIASKS' A
#
# COMPACT_ATOMS: atom_id res chain seq x y z
N ARG A 1 21.43 -2.85 6.64
CA ARG A 1 20.25 -3.57 7.19
C ARG A 1 18.93 -3.10 6.56
N HIS A 2 18.66 -1.79 6.43
CA HIS A 2 17.41 -1.28 5.83
C HIS A 2 17.28 -1.55 4.32
N THR A 3 18.36 -1.38 3.55
CA THR A 3 18.35 -1.61 2.09
C THR A 3 17.97 -3.04 1.71
N LYS A 4 18.49 -4.04 2.44
CA LYS A 4 18.16 -5.45 2.20
C LYS A 4 16.66 -5.73 2.40
N LYS A 5 16.09 -5.23 3.50
CA LYS A 5 14.65 -5.34 3.81
C LYS A 5 13.77 -4.63 2.76
N TYR A 6 14.21 -3.47 2.27
CA TYR A 6 13.55 -2.77 1.18
C TYR A 6 13.52 -3.62 -0.10
N LEU A 7 14.69 -4.07 -0.58
CA LEU A 7 14.79 -4.80 -1.85
C LEU A 7 14.09 -6.16 -1.82
N GLU A 8 14.18 -6.88 -0.71
CA GLU A 8 13.68 -8.26 -0.62
C GLU A 8 12.20 -8.33 -0.24
N THR A 9 11.63 -7.31 0.42
CA THR A 9 10.26 -7.39 0.93
C THR A 9 9.37 -6.26 0.45
N TYR A 10 9.79 -5.00 0.62
CA TYR A 10 8.91 -3.87 0.30
C TYR A 10 8.84 -3.58 -1.20
N LEU A 11 9.96 -3.70 -1.94
CA LEU A 11 10.01 -3.39 -3.36
C LEU A 11 9.14 -4.34 -4.21
N PRO A 12 9.19 -5.68 -4.05
CA PRO A 12 8.32 -6.58 -4.80
C PRO A 12 6.83 -6.35 -4.49
N TRP A 13 6.50 -6.07 -3.23
CA TRP A 13 5.14 -5.72 -2.82
C TRP A 13 4.68 -4.40 -3.48
N ALA A 14 5.51 -3.37 -3.46
CA ALA A 14 5.18 -2.06 -4.01
C ALA A 14 4.97 -2.10 -5.52
N ILE A 15 5.79 -2.88 -6.25
CA ILE A 15 5.61 -3.10 -7.69
C ILE A 15 4.27 -3.78 -7.97
N ARG A 16 3.98 -4.91 -7.30
CA ARG A 16 2.70 -5.63 -7.49
C ARG A 16 1.51 -4.73 -7.15
N ASN A 17 1.57 -4.00 -6.05
CA ASN A 17 0.50 -3.12 -5.61
C ASN A 17 0.29 -1.98 -6.61
N GLY A 18 1.35 -1.30 -7.03
CA GLY A 18 1.25 -0.23 -8.02
C GLY A 18 0.71 -0.71 -9.37
N GLN A 19 1.03 -1.93 -9.78
CA GLN A 19 0.50 -2.53 -11.01
C GLN A 19 -0.99 -2.88 -10.94
N ASN A 20 -1.47 -3.27 -9.76
CA ASN A 20 -2.86 -3.71 -9.56
C ASN A 20 -3.79 -2.59 -9.08
N ALA A 21 -3.25 -1.51 -8.51
CA ALA A 21 -4.03 -0.40 -7.98
C ALA A 21 -4.84 0.33 -9.05
N LYS A 22 -5.91 0.98 -8.63
CA LYS A 22 -6.63 1.96 -9.46
C LYS A 22 -5.74 3.18 -9.76
N PHE A 23 -6.13 3.96 -10.76
CA PHE A 23 -5.43 5.18 -11.14
C PHE A 23 -5.58 6.28 -10.08
N LEU A 24 -4.56 6.39 -9.21
CA LEU A 24 -4.62 7.24 -8.00
C LEU A 24 -4.63 8.74 -8.28
N MET A 25 -4.12 9.20 -9.43
CA MET A 25 -4.08 10.64 -9.75
C MET A 25 -5.47 11.23 -10.03
N ALA A 26 -6.48 10.40 -10.30
CA ALA A 26 -7.86 10.85 -10.52
C ALA A 26 -8.75 10.71 -9.27
N VAL A 27 -8.17 10.36 -8.11
CA VAL A 27 -8.93 10.22 -6.86
C VAL A 27 -9.08 11.60 -6.19
N TYR A 28 -10.31 11.94 -5.82
CA TYR A 28 -10.65 13.15 -5.06
C TYR A 28 -10.48 12.88 -3.57
N TRP A 29 -9.25 13.03 -3.07
CA TRP A 29 -8.89 12.64 -1.71
C TRP A 29 -9.68 13.40 -0.63
N GLU A 30 -10.10 14.63 -0.90
CA GLU A 30 -10.93 15.45 -0.02
C GLU A 30 -12.30 14.82 0.30
N GLU A 31 -12.83 13.97 -0.58
CA GLU A 31 -14.11 13.28 -0.36
C GLU A 31 -13.97 12.08 0.58
N HIS A 32 -12.74 11.60 0.81
CA HIS A 32 -12.45 10.35 1.53
C HIS A 32 -11.79 10.55 2.90
N TRP A 33 -11.74 11.79 3.43
CA TRP A 33 -11.05 12.05 4.71
C TRP A 33 -11.66 11.35 5.91
N GLU A 34 -12.98 11.17 5.90
CA GLU A 34 -13.73 10.54 6.99
C GLU A 34 -13.99 9.05 6.73
N ASP A 35 -13.60 8.53 5.56
CA ASP A 35 -13.82 7.15 5.18
C ASP A 35 -12.92 6.20 5.97
N ASP A 36 -13.43 4.99 6.19
CA ASP A 36 -12.61 3.92 6.75
C ASP A 36 -11.48 3.55 5.77
N LEU A 37 -10.25 3.54 6.29
CA LEU A 37 -9.05 3.34 5.47
C LEU A 37 -9.00 1.95 4.83
N GLU A 38 -9.51 0.92 5.51
CA GLU A 38 -9.52 -0.44 4.97
C GLU A 38 -10.51 -0.54 3.80
N THR A 39 -11.66 0.10 3.92
CA THR A 39 -12.65 0.21 2.84
C THR A 39 -12.07 0.95 1.64
N LEU A 40 -11.48 2.13 1.83
CA LEU A 40 -10.84 2.90 0.75
C LEU A 40 -9.71 2.11 0.08
N ARG A 41 -8.92 1.36 0.84
CA ARG A 41 -7.87 0.48 0.30
C ARG A 41 -8.44 -0.60 -0.62
N GLN A 42 -9.52 -1.25 -0.22
CA GLN A 42 -10.20 -2.25 -1.04
C GLN A 42 -10.74 -1.62 -2.33
N GLU A 43 -11.36 -0.45 -2.24
CA GLU A 43 -11.87 0.27 -3.40
C GLU A 43 -10.77 0.67 -4.39
N LEU A 44 -9.62 1.11 -3.89
CA LEU A 44 -8.46 1.49 -4.70
C LEU A 44 -7.60 0.29 -5.13
N ASN A 45 -7.96 -0.93 -4.70
CA ASN A 45 -7.19 -2.16 -4.90
C ASN A 45 -5.74 -2.06 -4.38
N ILE A 46 -5.57 -1.52 -3.17
CA ILE A 46 -4.29 -1.35 -2.48
C ILE A 46 -4.20 -2.32 -1.30
N GLU A 47 -3.33 -3.32 -1.39
CA GLU A 47 -3.06 -4.26 -0.31
C GLU A 47 -2.27 -3.58 0.83
N PRO A 48 -2.43 -4.01 2.09
CA PRO A 48 -1.60 -3.53 3.19
C PRO A 48 -0.11 -3.88 2.98
N PRO A 49 0.81 -3.06 3.48
CA PRO A 49 2.23 -3.38 3.42
C PRO A 49 2.54 -4.64 4.24
N PRO A 50 3.53 -5.44 3.83
CA PRO A 50 3.90 -6.66 4.56
C PRO A 50 4.37 -6.32 5.97
N ILE A 51 3.72 -6.90 6.98
CA ILE A 51 4.10 -6.76 8.39
C ILE A 51 5.31 -7.65 8.63
N ILE A 52 6.50 -7.05 8.60
CA ILE A 52 7.72 -7.76 8.97
C ILE A 52 7.86 -7.57 10.48
N ALA A 53 7.34 -8.53 11.25
CA ALA A 53 7.53 -8.59 12.69
C ALA A 53 9.01 -8.33 12.99
N SER A 54 9.32 -7.21 13.64
CA SER A 54 10.60 -7.07 14.28
C SER A 54 10.62 -8.13 15.36
N LYS A 55 11.43 -9.18 15.19
CA LYS A 55 11.77 -10.02 16.33
C LYS A 55 12.40 -9.09 17.37
N SER A 56 11.65 -8.79 18.44
CA SER A 56 12.17 -8.26 19.68
C SER A 56 13.20 -9.22 20.27
#